data_AF-A0A2B7XNG1-F1
#
_entry.id   AF-A0A2B7XNG1-F1
#
_cell.length_a   1.000
_cell.length_b   1.000
_cell.length_c   1.000
_cell.angle_alpha   90.00
_cell.angle_beta   90.00
_cell.angle_gamma   90.00
#
_symmetry.space_group_name_H-M   'P 1'
#
loop_
_entity.id
_entity.type
_entity.pdbx_description
1 polymer ?
#
loop_
_entity_poly.entity_id
_entity_poly.type
_entity_poly.pdbx_seq_one_letter_code
_entity_poly.pdbx_strand_id
1 'polypeptide(L)'
;MKLATLMTLVLASASLSSAWHLQLYKDQNYKGKIHDRKGTLGQPCRNLEAKNKNQVESMHWDSGHWVTECRVRLYNAENCAGNSMANSGYGSWHLPAFSKKAKNKVNSYRVDCGLH
;
A
#
# COMPACT_ATOMS: atom_id res chain seq x y z
N MET A 1 22.54 26.55 -48.10
CA MET A 1 22.21 25.23 -47.50
C MET A 1 23.05 25.03 -46.26
N LYS A 2 22.40 24.81 -45.09
CA LYS A 2 22.77 23.86 -44.02
C LYS A 2 22.01 24.26 -42.75
N LEU A 3 20.80 23.73 -42.62
CA LEU A 3 20.14 23.60 -41.32
C LEU A 3 20.93 22.55 -40.53
N ALA A 4 21.55 22.95 -39.43
CA ALA A 4 22.09 22.03 -38.44
C ALA A 4 21.00 21.77 -37.40
N THR A 5 20.32 20.65 -37.58
CA THR A 5 19.22 20.17 -36.75
C THR A 5 19.76 19.39 -35.55
N LEU A 6 19.28 19.77 -34.36
CA LEU A 6 19.03 18.99 -33.13
C LEU A 6 20.00 17.89 -32.67
N MET A 7 20.29 17.89 -31.37
CA MET A 7 19.73 16.85 -30.46
C MET A 7 20.00 17.21 -29.00
N THR A 8 19.00 17.78 -28.33
CA THR A 8 18.96 17.86 -26.86
C THR A 8 18.26 16.61 -26.36
N LEU A 9 19.01 15.64 -25.85
CA LEU A 9 18.48 14.42 -25.27
C LEU A 9 17.87 14.77 -23.90
N VAL A 10 16.56 15.07 -23.86
CA VAL A 10 15.82 15.18 -22.61
C VAL A 10 15.61 13.76 -22.08
N LEU A 11 16.51 13.31 -21.19
CA LEU A 11 16.23 12.16 -20.34
C LEU A 11 15.03 12.53 -19.46
N ALA A 12 13.84 12.15 -19.89
CA ALA A 12 12.67 12.17 -19.04
C ALA A 12 12.96 11.24 -17.86
N SER A 13 13.27 11.84 -16.71
CA SER A 13 13.21 11.18 -15.42
C SER A 13 11.75 10.79 -15.21
N ALA A 14 11.37 9.60 -15.70
CA ALA A 14 10.11 8.99 -15.33
C ALA A 14 10.13 8.88 -13.82
N SER A 15 9.45 9.82 -13.15
CA SER A 15 9.20 9.74 -11.73
C SER A 15 8.61 8.35 -11.51
N LEU A 16 9.31 7.47 -10.81
CA LEU A 16 8.77 6.18 -10.43
C LEU A 16 7.56 6.45 -9.55
N SER A 17 6.40 6.62 -10.17
CA SER A 17 5.12 6.78 -9.50
C SER A 17 4.98 5.55 -8.61
N SER A 18 4.63 5.77 -7.34
CA SER A 18 4.48 4.67 -6.41
C SER A 18 3.43 3.69 -6.96
N ALA A 19 3.81 2.42 -7.09
CA ALA A 19 2.92 1.35 -7.53
C ALA A 19 1.96 0.90 -6.43
N TRP A 20 2.12 1.39 -5.20
CA TRP A 20 1.12 1.24 -4.17
C TRP A 20 1.28 2.27 -3.06
N HIS A 21 0.21 2.52 -2.33
CA HIS A 21 0.14 3.36 -1.13
C HIS A 21 -0.76 2.69 -0.09
N LEU A 22 -0.24 2.47 1.11
CA LEU A 22 -0.99 1.97 2.25
C LEU A 22 -1.02 3.03 3.34
N GLN A 23 -2.23 3.43 3.75
CA GLN A 23 -2.47 4.27 4.92
C GLN A 23 -3.40 3.54 5.89
N LEU A 24 -3.00 3.44 7.16
CA LEU A 24 -3.80 2.85 8.22
C LEU A 24 -4.13 3.90 9.27
N TYR A 25 -5.36 3.84 9.76
CA TYR A 25 -5.95 4.84 10.62
C TYR A 25 -6.47 4.19 11.89
N LYS A 26 -6.24 4.86 13.02
CA LYS A 26 -6.67 4.41 14.35
C LYS A 26 -8.18 4.48 14.52
N ASP A 27 -8.83 5.41 13.84
CA ASP A 27 -10.27 5.62 13.96
C ASP A 27 -10.95 5.37 12.61
N GLN A 28 -12.27 5.16 12.65
CA GLN A 28 -13.09 5.06 11.44
C GLN A 28 -13.08 6.36 10.63
N ASN A 29 -13.43 6.24 9.36
CA ASN A 29 -13.52 7.34 8.40
C ASN A 29 -12.19 8.10 8.28
N TYR A 30 -11.08 7.35 8.29
CA TYR A 30 -9.73 7.84 7.97
C TYR A 30 -9.19 8.89 8.94
N LYS A 31 -9.50 8.74 10.23
CA LYS A 31 -9.06 9.63 11.30
C LYS A 31 -7.92 9.02 12.11
N GLY A 32 -6.99 9.87 12.58
CA GLY A 32 -5.85 9.43 13.38
C GLY A 32 -4.93 8.48 12.63
N LYS A 33 -4.31 8.94 11.52
CA LYS A 33 -3.36 8.14 10.74
C LYS A 33 -2.20 7.66 11.61
N ILE A 34 -1.97 6.36 11.64
CA ILE A 34 -0.91 5.71 12.45
C ILE A 34 0.16 5.03 11.58
N HIS A 35 -0.11 4.81 10.31
CA HIS A 35 0.83 4.19 9.38
C HIS A 35 0.63 4.76 7.97
N ASP A 36 1.71 5.11 7.28
CA ASP A 36 1.69 5.67 5.93
C ASP A 36 2.93 5.24 5.16
N ARG A 37 2.77 4.40 4.13
CA ARG A 37 3.86 3.82 3.35
C ARG A 37 3.49 3.71 1.89
N LYS A 38 4.45 4.00 1.02
CA LYS A 38 4.35 3.83 -0.43
C LYS A 38 5.52 3.02 -0.96
N GLY A 39 5.37 2.42 -2.14
CA GLY A 39 6.45 1.71 -2.81
C GLY A 39 6.13 1.39 -4.26
N THR A 40 7.13 0.84 -4.96
CA THR A 40 7.06 0.52 -6.40
C THR A 40 7.05 -0.97 -6.68
N LEU A 41 7.50 -1.78 -5.71
CA LEU A 41 7.59 -3.24 -5.81
C LEU A 41 6.90 -3.89 -4.61
N GLY A 42 6.67 -5.20 -4.69
CA GLY A 42 6.22 -6.00 -3.55
C GLY A 42 7.11 -5.79 -2.33
N GLN A 43 6.55 -5.96 -1.15
CA GLN A 43 7.26 -5.88 0.11
C GLN A 43 7.08 -7.19 0.88
N PRO A 44 8.17 -7.75 1.44
CA PRO A 44 8.05 -8.85 2.36
C PRO A 44 7.24 -8.42 3.59
N CYS A 45 6.91 -9.39 4.42
CA CYS A 45 6.14 -9.12 5.62
C CYS A 45 6.77 -8.01 6.49
N ARG A 46 5.91 -7.15 7.03
CA ARG A 46 6.28 -6.11 7.98
C ARG A 46 5.32 -6.05 9.16
N ASN A 47 5.91 -5.99 10.36
CA ASN A 47 5.18 -5.68 11.59
C ASN A 47 4.87 -4.18 11.67
N LEU A 48 3.70 -3.86 12.20
CA LEU A 48 3.42 -2.51 12.67
C LEU A 48 4.29 -2.21 13.88
N GLU A 49 4.60 -0.93 14.07
CA GLU A 49 5.27 -0.45 15.28
C GLU A 49 4.46 -0.85 16.51
N ALA A 50 5.13 -1.16 17.62
CA ALA A 50 4.48 -1.67 18.83
C ALA A 50 3.31 -0.79 19.29
N LYS A 51 3.45 0.53 19.20
CA LYS A 51 2.42 1.52 19.56
C LYS A 51 1.19 1.55 18.62
N ASN A 52 1.28 0.96 17.44
CA ASN A 52 0.24 0.98 16.39
C ASN A 52 -0.48 -0.37 16.24
N LYS A 53 0.03 -1.42 16.88
CA LYS A 53 -0.57 -2.76 16.89
C LYS A 53 -1.96 -2.75 17.49
N ASN A 54 -2.87 -3.56 16.93
CA ASN A 54 -4.26 -3.72 17.41
C ASN A 54 -5.06 -2.41 17.51
N GLN A 55 -4.72 -1.39 16.71
CA GLN A 55 -5.42 -0.09 16.73
C GLN A 55 -6.12 0.27 15.43
N VAL A 56 -5.91 -0.51 14.37
CA VAL A 56 -6.39 -0.13 13.03
C VAL A 56 -7.92 -0.29 12.93
N GLU A 57 -8.60 0.78 12.50
CA GLU A 57 -10.04 0.81 12.30
C GLU A 57 -10.50 1.27 10.91
N SER A 58 -9.65 1.91 10.12
CA SER A 58 -9.91 2.20 8.70
C SER A 58 -8.61 2.22 7.87
N MET A 59 -8.73 2.19 6.53
CA MET A 59 -7.58 2.07 5.62
C MET A 59 -7.82 2.74 4.28
N HIS A 60 -6.79 3.38 3.73
CA HIS A 60 -6.64 3.55 2.29
C HIS A 60 -5.61 2.57 1.74
N TRP A 61 -6.00 1.85 0.71
CA TRP A 61 -5.11 1.09 -0.15
C TRP A 61 -5.24 1.66 -1.55
N ASP A 62 -4.14 2.11 -2.12
CA ASP A 62 -4.05 2.38 -3.54
C ASP A 62 -3.09 1.36 -4.15
N SER A 63 -3.58 0.61 -5.13
CA SER A 63 -2.72 -0.18 -6.00
C SER A 63 -2.52 0.63 -7.29
N GLY A 64 -1.26 0.74 -7.68
CA GLY A 64 -0.78 1.65 -8.69
C GLY A 64 -1.05 1.18 -10.11
N HIS A 65 -0.46 1.94 -11.02
CA HIS A 65 -0.74 1.97 -12.46
C HIS A 65 -0.78 0.61 -13.17
N TRP A 66 -1.53 0.60 -14.27
CA TRP A 66 -1.84 -0.45 -15.28
C TRP A 66 -0.77 -1.51 -15.63
N VAL A 67 0.50 -1.35 -15.24
CA VAL A 67 1.59 -2.30 -15.53
C VAL A 67 1.90 -3.23 -14.36
N THR A 68 1.61 -2.81 -13.12
CA THR A 68 1.96 -3.56 -11.91
C THR A 68 0.77 -3.61 -10.96
N GLU A 69 0.15 -4.78 -10.83
CA GLU A 69 -0.94 -4.97 -9.88
C GLU A 69 -0.39 -5.37 -8.52
N CYS A 70 -0.61 -4.50 -7.54
CA CYS A 70 -0.23 -4.72 -6.16
C CYS A 70 -1.44 -5.09 -5.31
N ARG A 71 -1.22 -5.95 -4.32
CA ARG A 71 -2.20 -6.35 -3.31
C ARG A 71 -1.62 -6.19 -1.93
N VAL A 72 -2.44 -5.74 -0.97
CA VAL A 72 -2.11 -5.75 0.45
C VAL A 72 -2.86 -6.84 1.17
N ARG A 73 -2.16 -7.55 2.06
CA ARG A 73 -2.74 -8.48 3.02
C ARG A 73 -2.37 -8.04 4.43
N LEU A 74 -3.37 -7.85 5.28
CA LEU A 74 -3.24 -7.49 6.69
C LEU A 74 -3.47 -8.71 7.57
N TYR A 75 -2.68 -8.89 8.61
CA TYR A 75 -2.70 -10.06 9.48
C TYR A 75 -2.90 -9.68 10.94
N ASN A 76 -3.50 -10.61 11.70
CA ASN A 76 -3.74 -10.40 13.14
C ASN A 76 -2.57 -10.76 14.05
N ALA A 77 -1.51 -11.37 13.51
CA ALA A 77 -0.29 -11.67 14.25
C ALA A 77 0.90 -10.94 13.62
N GLU A 78 2.03 -11.01 14.31
CA GLU A 78 3.30 -10.56 13.76
C GLU A 78 3.82 -11.51 12.68
N ASN A 79 4.77 -11.02 11.89
CA ASN A 79 5.47 -11.75 10.84
C ASN A 79 4.51 -12.38 9.81
N CYS A 80 3.34 -11.77 9.60
CA CYS A 80 2.30 -12.19 8.66
C CYS A 80 1.83 -13.63 8.92
N ALA A 81 1.96 -14.05 10.18
CA ALA A 81 1.38 -15.28 10.67
C ALA A 81 -0.12 -15.10 10.95
N GLY A 82 -0.78 -16.20 11.30
CA GLY A 82 -2.18 -16.18 11.73
C GLY A 82 -3.16 -15.89 10.60
N ASN A 83 -4.28 -15.26 10.97
CA ASN A 83 -5.41 -15.06 10.08
C ASN A 83 -5.31 -13.72 9.33
N SER A 84 -5.69 -13.72 8.06
CA SER A 84 -5.86 -12.51 7.26
C SER A 84 -7.08 -11.71 7.76
N MET A 85 -6.85 -10.46 8.14
CA MET A 85 -7.89 -9.49 8.57
C MET A 85 -8.47 -8.72 7.40
N ALA A 86 -7.66 -8.50 6.36
CA ALA A 86 -8.09 -7.93 5.10
C ALA A 86 -7.12 -8.34 3.99
N ASN A 87 -7.64 -8.50 2.79
CA ASN A 87 -6.88 -8.84 1.60
C ASN A 87 -7.48 -8.03 0.46
N SER A 88 -6.72 -7.08 -0.08
CA SER A 88 -7.19 -6.33 -1.23
C SER A 88 -7.26 -7.27 -2.43
N GLY A 89 -8.33 -7.13 -3.21
CA GLY A 89 -8.37 -7.66 -4.56
C GLY A 89 -7.43 -6.85 -5.47
N TYR A 90 -7.82 -6.72 -6.73
CA TYR A 90 -7.18 -5.79 -7.66
C TYR A 90 -7.81 -4.40 -7.54
N GLY A 91 -7.02 -3.34 -7.72
CA GLY A 91 -7.47 -1.95 -7.66
C GLY A 91 -7.35 -1.27 -6.28
N SER A 92 -7.58 0.04 -6.27
CA SER A 92 -7.64 0.81 -5.03
C SER A 92 -8.83 0.37 -4.19
N TRP A 93 -8.63 0.34 -2.87
CA TRP A 93 -9.62 -0.08 -1.90
C TRP A 93 -9.56 0.79 -0.66
N HIS A 94 -10.62 1.58 -0.45
CA HIS A 94 -10.73 2.47 0.69
C HIS A 94 -11.78 1.91 1.65
N LEU A 95 -11.35 1.50 2.84
CA LEU A 95 -12.20 0.95 3.89
C LEU A 95 -12.48 2.01 4.95
N PRO A 96 -13.67 2.63 4.99
CA PRO A 96 -13.99 3.62 6.01
C PRO A 96 -14.15 2.99 7.41
N ALA A 97 -14.43 1.69 7.48
CA ALA A 97 -14.44 0.92 8.72
C ALA A 97 -14.08 -0.55 8.45
N PHE A 98 -13.21 -1.12 9.27
CA PHE A 98 -13.03 -2.57 9.32
C PHE A 98 -14.26 -3.26 9.89
N SER A 99 -14.48 -4.51 9.49
CA SER A 99 -15.51 -5.37 10.09
C SER A 99 -15.25 -5.57 11.59
N LYS A 100 -16.29 -5.93 12.35
CA LYS A 100 -16.15 -6.23 13.79
C LYS A 100 -15.08 -7.28 14.10
N LYS A 101 -14.83 -8.22 13.18
CA LYS A 101 -13.81 -9.27 13.32
C LYS A 101 -12.38 -8.75 13.11
N ALA A 102 -12.20 -7.75 12.26
CA ALA A 102 -10.88 -7.24 11.86
C ALA A 102 -10.46 -5.96 12.60
N LYS A 103 -11.44 -5.18 13.07
CA LYS A 103 -11.24 -3.94 13.83
C LYS A 103 -10.34 -4.20 15.04
N ASN A 104 -9.30 -3.37 15.22
CA ASN A 104 -8.37 -3.45 16.36
C ASN A 104 -7.64 -4.79 16.49
N LYS A 105 -7.37 -5.46 15.36
CA LYS A 105 -6.63 -6.74 15.34
C LYS A 105 -5.39 -6.75 14.47
N VAL A 106 -5.19 -5.75 13.60
CA VAL A 106 -4.08 -5.76 12.62
C VAL A 106 -2.74 -5.53 13.34
N ASN A 107 -1.77 -6.39 13.05
CA ASN A 107 -0.42 -6.35 13.65
C ASN A 107 0.72 -6.41 12.62
N SER A 108 0.47 -6.97 11.43
CA SER A 108 1.45 -6.98 10.35
C SER A 108 0.77 -6.97 8.98
N TYR A 109 1.55 -6.74 7.94
CA TYR A 109 1.08 -6.75 6.56
C TYR A 109 2.17 -7.18 5.59
N ARG A 110 1.77 -7.65 4.41
CA ARG A 110 2.66 -7.80 3.25
C ARG A 110 2.05 -7.15 2.02
N VAL A 111 2.89 -6.81 1.05
CA VAL A 111 2.47 -6.29 -0.25
C VAL A 111 2.99 -7.22 -1.32
N ASP A 112 2.07 -7.84 -2.07
CA ASP A 112 2.41 -8.71 -3.19
C ASP A 112 2.15 -7.92 -4.49
N CYS A 113 3.16 -7.71 -5.32
CA CYS A 113 3.00 -7.07 -6.63
C CYS A 113 3.42 -8.04 -7.74
N GLY A 114 2.63 -8.11 -8.81
CA GLY A 114 2.92 -8.90 -10.01
C GLY A 114 2.88 -8.03 -11.26
N LEU A 115 3.65 -8.44 -12.27
CA LEU A 115 3.49 -7.92 -13.63
C LEU A 115 2.27 -8.59 -14.26
N HIS A 116 1.47 -7.81 -14.99
CA HIS A 116 0.45 -8.34 -15.91
C HIS A 116 1.08 -8.77 -17.22
#